data_AF-A0A2H0SJX8-F1
#
_entry.id   AF-A0A2H0SJX8-F1
#
_cell.length_a   1.000
_cell.length_b   1.000
_cell.length_c   1.000
_cell.angle_alpha   90.00
_cell.angle_beta   90.00
_cell.angle_gamma   90.00
#
_symmetry.space_group_name_H-M   'P 1'
#
loop_
_entity.id
_entity.type
_entity.pdbx_description
1 polymer ?
#
loop_
_entity_poly.entity_id
_entity_poly.type
_entity_poly.pdbx_seq_one_letter_code
_entity_poly.pdbx_strand_id
1 'polypeptide(L)'
;MSSTFLPPILAIDYGRRRMGLAVSRAGLAEPLEILANDQALLPRLRAICRQENIAQIVVGVSEGPSATEANRFREQLAKELKLPVTGVDETLSTNQARRKLRQAGRRLRHVDHLAAAEFLQDWMDGQGR
;
A
#
# COMPACT_ATOMS: atom_id res chain seq x y z
N MET A 1 31.37 6.66 5.32
CA MET A 1 29.98 6.93 5.76
C MET A 1 29.09 5.96 4.99
N SER A 2 28.77 4.81 5.57
CA SER A 2 27.84 3.87 4.94
C SER A 2 26.45 4.51 4.99
N SER A 3 25.97 5.01 3.85
CA SER A 3 24.58 5.38 3.70
C SER A 3 23.77 4.11 3.94
N THR A 4 23.07 4.03 5.07
CA THR A 4 22.16 2.93 5.36
C THR A 4 21.03 3.00 4.34
N PHE A 5 21.15 2.22 3.26
CA PHE A 5 20.08 2.03 2.31
C PHE A 5 18.98 1.22 3.01
N LEU A 6 17.87 1.87 3.32
CA LEU A 6 16.67 1.15 3.71
C LEU A 6 16.13 0.44 2.46
N PRO A 7 15.91 -0.88 2.52
CA PRO A 7 15.46 -1.62 1.37
C PRO A 7 14.04 -1.16 0.96
N PRO A 8 13.73 -1.04 -0.35
CA PRO A 8 12.44 -0.53 -0.82
C PRO A 8 11.25 -1.36 -0.36
N ILE A 9 10.15 -0.66 -0.07
CA ILE A 9 8.91 -1.23 0.47
C ILE A 9 7.78 -0.87 -0.48
N LEU A 10 6.95 -1.86 -0.82
CA LEU A 10 5.76 -1.67 -1.65
C LEU A 10 4.52 -1.65 -0.77
N ALA A 11 3.74 -0.58 -0.86
CA ALA A 11 2.40 -0.51 -0.31
C ALA A 11 1.35 -0.90 -1.36
N ILE A 12 0.33 -1.64 -0.92
CA ILE A 12 -0.82 -2.04 -1.72
C ILE A 12 -2.10 -1.69 -0.98
N ASP A 13 -2.86 -0.75 -1.51
CA ASP A 13 -4.24 -0.48 -1.09
C ASP A 13 -5.17 -1.50 -1.77
N TYR A 14 -5.73 -2.42 -0.97
CA TYR A 14 -6.55 -3.51 -1.47
C TYR A 14 -7.96 -3.03 -1.85
N GLY A 15 -8.26 -3.06 -3.16
CA GLY A 15 -9.61 -2.88 -3.68
C GLY A 15 -10.07 -4.05 -4.55
N ARG A 16 -11.37 -4.37 -4.46
CA ARG A 16 -12.00 -5.47 -5.24
C ARG A 16 -11.93 -5.28 -6.76
N ARG A 17 -11.80 -4.04 -7.24
CA ARG A 17 -11.72 -3.73 -8.68
C ARG A 17 -10.33 -3.28 -9.11
N ARG A 18 -9.65 -2.53 -8.26
CA ARG A 18 -8.37 -1.89 -8.53
C ARG A 18 -7.56 -1.82 -7.25
N MET A 19 -6.25 -1.81 -7.37
CA MET A 19 -5.32 -1.66 -6.25
C MET A 19 -4.40 -0.47 -6.52
N GLY A 20 -4.31 0.43 -5.55
CA GLY A 20 -3.33 1.52 -5.57
C GLY A 20 -2.00 1.01 -5.02
N LEU A 21 -0.91 1.36 -5.70
CA LEU A 21 0.45 1.00 -5.32
C LEU A 21 1.26 2.24 -4.95
N ALA A 22 2.12 2.12 -3.94
CA ALA A 22 3.12 3.12 -3.60
C ALA A 22 4.44 2.47 -3.19
N VAL A 23 5.55 3.17 -3.37
CA VAL A 23 6.90 2.67 -3.07
C VAL A 23 7.65 3.61 -2.16
N SER A 24 8.47 3.07 -1.25
CA SER A 24 9.36 3.88 -0.42
C SER A 24 10.66 4.23 -1.14
N ARG A 25 11.04 5.50 -1.09
CA ARG A 25 12.27 6.05 -1.69
C ARG A 25 12.85 7.12 -0.79
N ALA A 26 14.10 6.94 -0.37
CA ALA A 26 14.84 7.89 0.47
C ALA A 26 14.06 8.38 1.72
N GLY A 27 13.29 7.48 2.35
CA GLY A 27 12.48 7.79 3.54
C GLY A 27 11.10 8.40 3.27
N LEU A 28 10.71 8.55 2.00
CA LEU A 28 9.40 9.06 1.59
C LEU A 28 8.59 7.98 0.86
N ALA A 29 7.27 8.01 1.02
CA ALA A 29 6.35 7.20 0.23
C ALA A 29 5.89 7.95 -1.03
N GLU A 30 6.01 7.30 -2.19
CA GLU A 30 5.60 7.87 -3.48
C GLU A 30 4.54 6.97 -4.15
N PRO A 31 3.43 7.53 -4.68
CA PRO A 31 2.50 6.77 -5.51
C PRO A 31 3.23 6.18 -6.73
N LEU A 32 2.96 4.91 -7.02
CA LEU A 32 3.61 4.20 -8.13
C LEU A 32 2.65 4.04 -9.31
N GLU A 33 1.58 3.25 -9.13
CA GLU A 33 0.59 3.01 -10.18
C GLU A 33 -0.73 2.45 -9.61
N ILE A 34 -1.73 2.29 -10.47
CA ILE A 34 -2.97 1.58 -10.14
C ILE A 34 -3.11 0.37 -11.05
N LEU A 35 -3.27 -0.81 -10.45
CA LEU A 35 -3.51 -2.06 -11.18
C LEU A 35 -4.98 -2.46 -11.09
N ALA A 36 -5.50 -3.11 -12.14
CA ALA A 36 -6.77 -3.82 -12.05
C ALA A 36 -6.60 -5.07 -11.18
N ASN A 37 -7.63 -5.40 -10.40
CA ASN A 37 -7.66 -6.63 -9.62
C ASN A 37 -8.22 -7.77 -10.50
N ASP A 38 -7.38 -8.26 -11.41
CA ASP A 38 -7.70 -9.31 -12.36
C ASP A 38 -6.60 -10.40 -12.40
N GLN A 39 -6.69 -11.31 -13.37
CA GLN A 39 -5.74 -12.43 -13.49
C GLN A 39 -4.30 -11.98 -13.79
N ALA A 40 -4.10 -10.76 -14.30
CA ALA A 40 -2.77 -10.22 -14.60
C ALA A 40 -2.12 -9.52 -13.40
N LEU A 41 -2.85 -9.34 -12.28
CA LEU A 41 -2.36 -8.64 -11.09
C LEU A 41 -1.05 -9.25 -10.55
N LEU A 42 -1.03 -10.55 -10.28
CA LEU A 42 0.14 -11.22 -9.69
C LEU A 42 1.39 -11.17 -10.59
N PRO A 43 1.31 -11.47 -11.90
CA PRO A 43 2.43 -11.27 -12.82
C PRO A 43 2.97 -9.84 -12.82
N ARG A 44 2.09 -8.83 -12.79
CA ARG A 44 2.49 -7.41 -12.74
C ARG A 44 3.18 -7.07 -11.43
N LEU A 45 2.59 -7.46 -10.30
CA LEU A 45 3.21 -7.27 -8.97
C LEU A 45 4.59 -7.91 -8.89
N ARG A 46 4.77 -9.11 -9.45
CA ARG A 46 6.09 -9.77 -9.52
C ARG A 46 7.10 -8.96 -10.34
N ALA A 47 6.67 -8.42 -11.49
CA ALA A 47 7.54 -7.59 -12.33
C ALA A 47 7.96 -6.31 -11.59
N ILE A 48 7.02 -5.63 -10.96
CA ILE A 48 7.26 -4.42 -10.15
C ILE A 48 8.22 -4.72 -9.00
N CYS A 49 7.96 -5.79 -8.23
CA CYS A 49 8.81 -6.15 -7.11
C CYS A 49 10.27 -6.38 -7.54
N ARG A 50 10.47 -6.98 -8.71
CA ARG A 50 11.81 -7.20 -9.28
C ARG A 50 12.43 -5.91 -9.79
N GLN A 51 11.67 -5.04 -10.46
CA GLN A 51 12.17 -3.79 -11.03
C GLN A 51 12.56 -2.78 -9.94
N GLU A 52 11.72 -2.63 -8.93
CA GLU A 52 11.93 -1.70 -7.82
C GLU A 52 12.77 -2.30 -6.68
N ASN A 53 13.23 -3.55 -6.81
CA ASN A 53 13.98 -4.29 -5.77
C ASN A 53 13.27 -4.29 -4.41
N ILE A 54 11.97 -4.55 -4.43
CA ILE A 54 11.13 -4.56 -3.23
C ILE A 54 11.56 -5.68 -2.29
N ALA A 55 11.80 -5.34 -1.02
CA ALA A 55 12.17 -6.29 0.01
C ALA A 55 11.01 -6.64 0.96
N GLN A 56 9.98 -5.80 1.04
CA GLN A 56 8.81 -6.00 1.89
C GLN A 56 7.57 -5.40 1.27
N ILE A 57 6.42 -6.04 1.52
CA ILE A 57 5.11 -5.55 1.10
C ILE A 57 4.29 -5.18 2.34
N VAL A 58 3.60 -4.05 2.26
CA VAL A 58 2.63 -3.58 3.24
C VAL A 58 1.26 -3.51 2.57
N VAL A 59 0.26 -4.18 3.13
CA VAL A 59 -1.09 -4.20 2.58
C VAL A 59 -2.03 -3.43 3.49
N GLY A 60 -2.65 -2.40 2.94
CA GLY A 60 -3.73 -1.65 3.55
C GLY A 60 -4.99 -2.50 3.69
N VAL A 61 -5.57 -2.53 4.89
CA VAL A 61 -6.83 -3.24 5.16
C VAL A 61 -7.81 -2.26 5.79
N SER A 62 -8.93 -2.00 5.11
CA SER A 62 -10.07 -1.32 5.71
C SER A 62 -10.89 -2.30 6.56
N GLU A 63 -11.30 -1.91 7.77
CA GLU A 63 -12.22 -2.68 8.62
C GLU A 63 -13.57 -2.95 7.90
N GLY A 64 -14.13 -4.15 8.12
CA GLY A 64 -15.44 -4.57 7.59
C GLY A 64 -15.41 -5.93 6.87
N PRO A 65 -16.44 -6.27 6.08
CA PRO A 65 -16.56 -7.58 5.38
C PRO A 65 -15.38 -7.93 4.46
N SER A 66 -14.56 -6.94 4.11
CA SER A 66 -13.37 -7.08 3.25
C SER A 66 -12.10 -7.50 4.00
N ALA A 67 -12.07 -7.53 5.33
CA ALA A 67 -10.87 -7.91 6.09
C ALA A 67 -10.43 -9.36 5.81
N THR A 68 -11.38 -10.28 5.67
CA THR A 68 -11.11 -11.68 5.29
C THR A 68 -10.52 -11.79 3.88
N GLU A 69 -11.02 -11.00 2.93
CA GLU A 69 -10.52 -10.98 1.55
C GLU A 69 -9.09 -10.42 1.49
N ALA A 70 -8.83 -9.34 2.22
CA ALA A 70 -7.51 -8.75 2.31
C ALA A 70 -6.50 -9.69 2.97
N ASN A 71 -6.88 -10.42 4.02
CA ASN A 71 -6.02 -11.42 4.65
C ASN A 71 -5.68 -12.58 3.69
N ARG A 72 -6.68 -13.12 2.97
CA ARG A 72 -6.42 -14.13 1.93
C ARG A 72 -5.48 -13.61 0.84
N PHE A 73 -5.68 -12.36 0.42
CA PHE A 73 -4.81 -11.72 -0.55
C PHE A 73 -3.37 -11.59 -0.03
N ARG A 74 -3.18 -11.20 1.23
CA ARG A 74 -1.85 -11.14 1.87
C ARG A 74 -1.16 -12.50 1.89
N GLU A 75 -1.87 -13.56 2.27
CA GLU A 75 -1.35 -14.93 2.26
C GLU A 75 -0.94 -15.37 0.85
N GLN A 76 -1.78 -15.06 -0.14
CA GLN A 76 -1.48 -15.32 -1.54
C GLN A 76 -0.22 -14.57 -2.00
N LEU A 77 -0.09 -13.28 -1.68
CA LEU A 77 1.10 -12.48 -2.01
C LEU A 77 2.36 -13.06 -1.38
N ALA A 78 2.33 -13.39 -0.10
CA ALA A 78 3.47 -13.97 0.61
C ALA A 78 3.91 -15.29 -0.04
N LYS A 79 2.95 -16.14 -0.42
CA LYS A 79 3.21 -17.42 -1.09
C LYS A 79 3.80 -17.23 -2.48
N GLU A 80 3.24 -16.34 -3.28
CA GLU A 80 3.59 -16.18 -4.70
C GLU A 80 4.86 -15.36 -4.91
N LEU A 81 5.01 -14.27 -4.16
CA LEU A 81 6.13 -13.33 -4.32
C LEU A 81 7.33 -13.69 -3.45
N LYS A 82 7.16 -14.55 -2.44
CA LYS A 82 8.22 -14.95 -1.50
C LYS A 82 8.85 -13.77 -0.76
N LEU A 83 8.04 -12.74 -0.52
CA LEU A 83 8.41 -11.54 0.23
C LEU A 83 7.64 -11.48 1.55
N PRO A 84 8.21 -10.89 2.63
CA PRO A 84 7.47 -10.56 3.83
C PRO A 84 6.27 -9.66 3.50
N VAL A 85 5.09 -9.99 4.06
CA VAL A 85 3.86 -9.22 3.87
C VAL A 85 3.25 -8.83 5.20
N THR A 86 3.34 -7.55 5.54
CA THR A 86 2.68 -6.94 6.70
C THR A 86 1.35 -6.36 6.27
N GLY A 87 0.37 -6.32 7.15
CA GLY A 87 -0.88 -5.59 6.90
C GLY A 87 -1.11 -4.57 7.96
N VAL A 88 -1.73 -3.47 7.56
CA VAL A 88 -1.96 -2.28 8.38
C VAL A 88 -3.45 -1.98 8.35
N ASP A 89 -4.02 -1.74 9.52
CA ASP A 89 -5.38 -1.26 9.64
C ASP A 89 -5.44 0.22 9.24
N GLU A 90 -6.10 0.52 8.14
CA GLU A 90 -6.20 1.88 7.58
C GLU A 90 -7.39 2.68 8.13
N THR A 91 -8.23 2.06 8.96
CA THR A 91 -9.57 2.56 9.31
C THR A 91 -9.52 3.87 10.09
N LEU A 92 -8.44 4.09 10.85
CA LEU A 92 -8.18 5.34 11.59
C LEU A 92 -7.81 6.50 10.66
N SER A 93 -6.99 6.24 9.63
CA SER A 93 -6.61 7.24 8.63
C SER A 93 -7.80 7.65 7.77
N THR A 94 -8.59 6.68 7.28
CA THR A 94 -9.68 6.97 6.34
C THR A 94 -10.79 7.82 6.93
N ASN A 95 -11.21 7.59 8.19
CA ASN A 95 -12.33 8.34 8.77
C ASN A 95 -11.97 9.79 9.11
N GLN A 96 -10.79 10.06 9.66
CA GLN A 96 -10.35 11.43 9.93
C GLN A 96 -9.97 12.18 8.65
N ALA A 97 -9.26 11.54 7.72
CA ALA A 97 -8.89 12.15 6.44
C ALA A 97 -10.15 12.46 5.61
N ARG A 98 -11.10 11.52 5.49
CA ARG A 98 -12.36 11.75 4.76
C ARG A 98 -13.20 12.86 5.40
N ARG A 99 -13.22 13.01 6.73
CA ARG A 99 -13.91 14.13 7.40
C ARG A 99 -13.25 15.48 7.09
N LYS A 100 -11.92 15.58 7.21
CA LYS A 100 -11.17 16.82 6.91
C LYS A 100 -11.29 17.21 5.44
N LEU A 101 -11.26 16.24 4.52
CA LEU A 101 -11.37 16.48 3.08
C LEU A 101 -12.77 16.91 2.62
N ARG A 102 -13.83 16.32 3.23
CA ARG A 102 -15.20 16.79 3.03
C ARG A 102 -15.39 18.22 3.53
N GLN A 103 -14.79 18.57 4.66
CA GLN A 103 -14.81 19.93 5.20
C GLN A 103 -14.04 20.93 4.30
N ALA A 104 -12.99 20.48 3.61
CA ALA A 104 -12.18 21.30 2.71
C ALA A 104 -12.69 21.40 1.26
N GLY A 105 -13.85 20.82 0.94
CA GLY A 105 -14.46 20.91 -0.40
C GLY A 105 -13.69 20.21 -1.54
N ARG A 106 -12.64 19.44 -1.25
CA ARG A 106 -11.87 18.69 -2.26
C ARG A 106 -12.60 17.41 -2.64
N ARG A 107 -12.69 17.16 -3.95
CA ARG A 107 -13.39 16.00 -4.53
C ARG A 107 -12.62 14.70 -4.23
N LEU A 108 -13.27 13.73 -3.57
CA LEU A 108 -12.72 12.42 -3.14
C LEU A 108 -11.89 11.69 -4.22
N ARG A 109 -12.23 11.85 -5.50
CA ARG A 109 -11.57 11.14 -6.62
C ARG A 109 -10.08 11.46 -6.80
N HIS A 110 -9.59 12.62 -6.35
CA HIS A 110 -8.16 12.95 -6.43
C HIS A 110 -7.34 12.32 -5.30
N VAL A 111 -8.00 11.75 -4.27
CA VAL A 111 -7.36 11.26 -3.05
C VAL A 111 -7.16 9.74 -3.09
N ASP A 112 -8.05 9.01 -3.80
CA ASP A 112 -7.94 7.55 -3.93
C ASP A 112 -6.60 7.09 -4.55
N HIS A 113 -5.94 7.94 -5.34
CA HIS A 113 -4.63 7.65 -5.94
C HIS A 113 -3.46 7.79 -4.96
N LEU A 114 -3.66 8.49 -3.84
CA LEU A 114 -2.62 8.81 -2.87
C LEU A 114 -2.70 7.96 -1.59
N ALA A 115 -3.82 7.28 -1.35
CA ALA A 115 -4.06 6.50 -0.14
C ALA A 115 -2.91 5.53 0.17
N ALA A 116 -2.43 4.81 -0.86
CA ALA A 116 -1.31 3.88 -0.73
C ALA A 116 -0.01 4.53 -0.22
N ALA A 117 0.28 5.75 -0.68
CA ALA A 117 1.46 6.48 -0.25
C ALA A 117 1.29 7.07 1.15
N GLU A 118 0.10 7.59 1.46
CA GLU A 118 -0.21 8.15 2.78
C GLU A 118 -0.04 7.09 3.89
N PHE A 119 -0.65 5.91 3.76
CA PHE A 119 -0.51 4.89 4.80
C PHE A 119 0.90 4.30 4.86
N LEU A 120 1.61 4.22 3.72
CA LEU A 120 2.98 3.74 3.71
C LEU A 120 3.88 4.69 4.51
N GLN A 121 3.70 6.01 4.34
CA GLN A 121 4.42 7.01 5.12
C GLN A 121 4.12 6.84 6.61
N ASP A 122 2.84 6.77 6.99
CA ASP A 122 2.43 6.60 8.39
C ASP A 122 3.05 5.33 9.01
N TRP A 123 3.09 4.23 8.26
CA TRP A 123 3.69 2.98 8.71
C TRP A 123 5.22 3.08 8.86
N MET A 124 5.92 3.73 7.93
CA MET A 124 7.37 3.96 8.02
C MET A 124 7.73 4.87 9.20
N ASP A 125 6.98 5.95 9.39
CA ASP A 125 7.16 6.89 10.50
C ASP A 125 6.91 6.20 11.86
N GLY A 126 5.95 5.26 11.90
CA GLY A 126 5.66 4.43 13.07
C GLY A 126 6.76 3.44 13.44
N GLN A 127 7.58 2.99 12.48
CA GLN A 127 8.74 2.12 12.76
C GLN A 127 9.99 2.88 13.23
N GLY A 128 10.08 4.16 12.90
CA GLY A 128 11.19 5.03 13.32
C GLY A 128 11.09 5.53 14.76
N ARG A 129 10.03 5.16 15.49
CA ARG A 129 9.83 5.42 16.92
C ARG A 129 10.23 4.21 17.75
#